data_AF-A0A147ISH9-F1
#
_entry.id   AF-A0A147ISH9-F1
#
_cell.length_a   1.000
_cell.length_b   1.000
_cell.length_c   1.000
_cell.angle_alpha   90.00
_cell.angle_beta   90.00
_cell.angle_gamma   90.00
#
_symmetry.space_group_name_H-M   'P 1'
#
loop_
_entity.id
_entity.type
_entity.pdbx_description
1 polymer ?
#
loop_
_entity_poly.entity_id
_entity_poly.type
_entity_poly.pdbx_seq_one_letter_code
_entity_poly.pdbx_strand_id
1 'polypeptide(L)'
;MTVGRDYMLKKTSGPSASKFFIDTQLVPRLVNVIGRGEVMLDRSAVRLGVRPSVLVAGAAGALVMLVFGTRRGRQGAVEQAQPGQRTD
;
A
#
# COMPACT_ATOMS: atom_id res chain seq x y z
N MET A 1 -41.56 -22.21 8.19
CA MET A 1 -40.46 -22.52 7.27
C MET A 1 -39.18 -22.60 8.08
N THR A 2 -38.70 -23.81 8.37
CA THR A 2 -37.52 -24.06 9.21
C THR A 2 -36.29 -24.17 8.31
N VAL A 3 -35.34 -23.24 8.45
CA VAL A 3 -34.08 -23.30 7.72
C VAL A 3 -33.23 -24.40 8.34
N GLY A 4 -33.12 -25.55 7.65
CA GLY A 4 -32.31 -26.69 8.08
C GLY A 4 -30.81 -26.41 8.04
N ARG A 5 -30.01 -27.24 8.72
CA ARG A 5 -28.54 -27.16 8.76
C ARG A 5 -27.92 -27.31 7.36
N ASP A 6 -28.67 -27.87 6.43
CA ASP A 6 -28.31 -28.11 5.03
C ASP A 6 -28.22 -26.80 4.23
N TYR A 7 -28.87 -25.74 4.73
CA TYR A 7 -28.79 -24.38 4.18
C TYR A 7 -27.62 -23.56 4.76
N MET A 8 -26.89 -24.07 5.75
CA MET A 8 -25.72 -23.37 6.28
C MET A 8 -24.51 -23.60 5.38
N LEU A 9 -23.87 -22.49 4.96
CA LEU A 9 -22.61 -22.51 4.23
C LEU A 9 -21.57 -23.32 5.03
N LYS A 10 -21.21 -24.51 4.54
CA LYS A 10 -20.20 -25.34 5.20
C LYS A 10 -18.83 -24.70 4.99
N LYS A 11 -18.21 -24.26 6.09
CA LYS A 11 -16.83 -23.78 6.06
C LYS A 11 -15.89 -24.97 5.85
N THR A 12 -14.88 -24.78 5.02
CA THR A 12 -13.79 -25.75 4.86
C THR A 12 -13.08 -25.94 6.20
N SER A 13 -12.55 -27.13 6.45
CA SER A 13 -11.77 -27.46 7.65
C SER A 13 -10.39 -26.81 7.59
N GLY A 14 -10.33 -25.49 7.79
CA GLY A 14 -9.09 -24.71 7.84
C GLY A 14 -9.19 -23.37 7.10
N PRO A 15 -8.34 -22.39 7.47
CA PRO A 15 -8.22 -21.14 6.74
C PRO A 15 -7.62 -21.40 5.35
N SER A 16 -8.10 -20.67 4.34
CA SER A 16 -7.47 -20.69 3.02
C SER A 16 -6.01 -20.22 3.10
N ALA A 17 -5.16 -20.69 2.20
CA ALA A 17 -3.74 -20.30 2.15
C ALA A 17 -3.57 -18.76 2.09
N SER A 18 -4.44 -18.07 1.35
CA SER A 18 -4.46 -16.61 1.27
C SER A 18 -4.80 -15.96 2.61
N LYS A 19 -5.82 -16.45 3.33
CA LYS A 19 -6.19 -15.94 4.64
C LYS A 19 -5.07 -16.17 5.67
N PHE A 20 -4.49 -17.36 5.67
CA PHE A 20 -3.39 -17.70 6.58
C PHE A 20 -2.17 -16.79 6.35
N PHE A 21 -1.81 -16.54 5.09
CA PHE A 21 -0.71 -15.64 4.73
C PHE A 21 -0.96 -14.20 5.20
N ILE A 22 -2.17 -13.68 4.95
CA ILE A 22 -2.54 -12.32 5.37
C ILE A 22 -2.45 -12.19 6.89
N ASP A 23 -3.11 -13.09 7.61
CA ASP A 23 -3.25 -13.00 9.06
C ASP A 23 -1.90 -13.22 9.79
N THR A 24 -1.03 -14.09 9.26
CA THR A 24 0.18 -14.52 9.98
C THR A 24 1.43 -13.77 9.55
N GLN A 25 1.52 -13.34 8.29
CA GLN A 25 2.74 -12.72 7.75
C GLN A 25 2.54 -11.25 7.40
N LEU A 26 1.48 -10.95 6.63
CA LEU A 26 1.29 -9.60 6.11
C LEU A 26 0.94 -8.62 7.23
N VAL A 27 -0.10 -8.94 8.02
CA VAL A 27 -0.62 -8.05 9.07
C VAL A 27 0.44 -7.75 10.12
N PRO A 28 1.14 -8.74 10.73
CA PRO A 28 2.15 -8.43 11.74
C PRO A 28 3.31 -7.59 11.20
N ARG A 29 3.74 -7.84 9.95
CA ARG A 29 4.80 -7.04 9.32
C ARG A 29 4.38 -5.60 9.13
N LEU A 30 3.17 -5.37 8.61
CA LEU A 30 2.65 -4.02 8.39
C LEU A 30 2.53 -3.25 9.71
N VAL A 31 1.93 -3.86 10.74
CA VAL A 31 1.77 -3.23 12.06
C VAL A 31 3.13 -2.87 12.66
N ASN A 32 4.11 -3.77 12.58
CA ASN A 32 5.46 -3.51 13.08
C ASN A 32 6.17 -2.38 12.33
N VAL A 33 5.99 -2.30 11.00
CA VAL A 33 6.57 -1.21 10.19
C VAL A 33 5.93 0.13 10.55
N ILE A 34 4.60 0.18 10.67
CA ILE A 34 3.88 1.42 11.04
C ILE A 34 4.32 1.89 12.43
N GLY A 35 4.30 1.00 13.43
CA GLY A 35 4.71 1.36 14.79
C GLY A 35 6.17 1.83 14.89
N ARG A 36 7.09 1.21 14.14
CA ARG A 36 8.48 1.72 14.06
C ARG A 36 8.56 3.09 13.41
N GLY A 37 7.74 3.33 12.38
CA GLY A 37 7.64 4.61 11.69
C GLY A 37 7.22 5.73 12.63
N GLU A 38 6.19 5.50 13.45
CA GLU A 38 5.71 6.45 14.46
C GLU A 38 6.80 6.82 15.46
N VAL A 39 7.49 5.83 16.03
CA VAL A 39 8.58 6.06 17.00
C VAL A 39 9.74 6.85 16.38
N MET A 40 10.13 6.53 15.14
CA MET A 40 11.18 7.27 14.44
C MET A 40 10.74 8.70 14.11
N LEU A 41 9.48 8.89 13.74
CA LEU A 41 8.91 10.18 13.44
C LEU A 41 8.93 11.09 14.67
N ASP A 42 8.46 10.61 15.80
CA ASP A 42 8.46 11.38 17.06
C ASP A 42 9.88 11.73 17.48
N ARG A 43 10.81 10.77 17.37
CA ARG A 43 12.23 11.03 17.66
C ARG A 43 12.83 12.08 16.72
N SER A 44 12.45 12.07 15.45
CA SER A 44 12.90 13.04 14.45
C SER A 44 12.30 14.42 14.69
N ALA A 45 11.02 14.47 15.05
CA ALA A 45 10.29 15.69 15.40
C ALA A 45 10.93 16.40 16.59
N VAL A 46 11.23 15.66 17.66
CA VAL A 46 11.95 16.18 18.84
C VAL A 46 13.33 16.70 18.45
N ARG A 47 14.08 15.96 17.63
CA ARG A 47 15.43 16.35 17.21
C ARG A 47 15.46 17.60 16.31
N LEU A 48 14.42 17.78 15.49
CA LEU A 48 14.32 18.88 14.53
C LEU A 48 13.54 20.08 15.08
N GLY A 49 12.94 19.97 16.27
CA GLY A 49 12.11 21.03 16.84
C GLY A 49 10.83 21.31 16.05
N VAL A 50 10.37 20.35 15.24
CA VAL A 50 9.18 20.48 14.39
C VAL A 50 8.06 19.57 14.86
N ARG A 51 6.81 19.91 14.53
CA ARG A 51 5.67 19.06 14.85
C ARG A 51 5.69 17.76 14.02
N PRO A 52 5.39 16.59 14.63
CA PRO A 52 5.34 15.31 13.90
C PRO A 52 4.44 15.34 12.66
N SER A 53 3.31 16.05 12.72
CA SER A 53 2.38 16.21 11.61
C SER A 53 3.01 16.83 10.35
N VAL A 54 3.99 17.72 10.50
CA VAL A 54 4.71 18.33 9.38
C VAL A 54 5.58 17.30 8.68
N LEU A 55 6.23 16.41 9.44
CA LEU A 55 7.03 15.33 8.89
C LEU A 55 6.16 14.29 8.16
N VAL A 56 4.97 13.96 8.69
CA VAL A 56 4.01 13.10 7.99
C VAL A 56 3.55 13.73 6.68
N ALA A 57 3.15 15.01 6.72
CA ALA A 57 2.70 15.72 5.51
C ALA A 57 3.81 15.78 4.46
N GLY A 58 5.05 16.06 4.86
CA GLY A 58 6.22 16.05 3.98
C GLY A 58 6.50 14.68 3.38
N ALA A 59 6.49 13.62 4.19
CA ALA A 59 6.68 12.26 3.73
C ALA A 59 5.57 11.80 2.76
N ALA A 60 4.32 12.09 3.08
CA ALA A 60 3.17 11.79 2.23
C ALA A 60 3.25 12.54 0.89
N GLY A 61 3.58 13.83 0.90
CA GLY A 61 3.76 14.63 -0.30
C GLY A 61 4.89 14.10 -1.19
N ALA A 62 6.03 13.74 -0.60
CA ALA A 62 7.15 13.14 -1.33
C ALA A 62 6.75 11.80 -1.97
N LEU A 63 6.01 10.96 -1.25
CA LEU A 63 5.53 9.68 -1.75
C LEU A 63 4.58 9.83 -2.94
N VAL A 64 3.63 10.76 -2.85
CA VAL A 64 2.71 11.10 -3.96
C VAL A 64 3.51 11.58 -5.17
N MET A 65 4.45 12.49 -4.98
CA MET A 65 5.31 12.98 -6.07
C MET A 65 6.12 11.85 -6.72
N LEU A 66 6.63 10.90 -5.96
CA LEU A 66 7.39 9.77 -6.49
C LEU A 66 6.49 8.84 -7.32
N VAL A 67 5.30 8.51 -6.82
CA VAL A 67 4.33 7.66 -7.52
C VAL A 67 3.83 8.32 -8.81
N PHE A 68 3.48 9.60 -8.77
CA PHE A 68 2.98 10.31 -9.96
C PHE A 68 4.10 10.71 -10.92
N GLY A 69 5.28 11.06 -10.42
CA GLY A 69 6.45 11.40 -11.23
C GLY A 69 6.94 10.20 -12.06
N THR A 70 6.98 9.00 -11.46
CA THR A 70 7.33 7.77 -12.19
C THR A 70 6.30 7.38 -13.25
N ARG A 71 5.00 7.64 -12.99
CA ARG A 71 3.94 7.41 -14.00
C ARG A 71 4.04 8.36 -15.18
N ARG A 72 4.31 9.65 -14.94
CA ARG A 72 4.54 10.64 -16.02
C ARG A 72 5.75 10.29 -16.87
N GLY A 73 6.86 9.87 -16.25
CA GLY A 73 8.06 9.43 -16.97
C GLY A 73 7.79 8.24 -17.90
N ARG A 74 6.93 7.30 -17.48
CA ARG A 74 6.52 6.17 -18.32
C ARG A 74 5.59 6.57 -19.47
N GLN A 75 4.68 7.51 -19.25
CA GLN A 75 3.78 7.99 -20.31
C GLN A 75 4.54 8.75 -21.40
N GLY A 76 5.49 9.63 -21.02
CA GLY A 76 6.36 10.31 -21.99
C GLY A 76 7.26 9.37 -22.79
N ALA A 77 7.74 8.28 -22.18
CA ALA A 77 8.51 7.25 -22.88
C ALA A 77 7.67 6.43 -23.88
N VAL A 78 6.39 6.20 -23.60
CA VAL A 78 5.46 5.50 -24.52
C VAL A 78 5.08 6.40 -25.71
N GLU A 79 4.88 7.70 -25.47
CA GLU A 79 4.57 8.69 -26.51
C GLU A 79 5.77 8.91 -27.47
N GLN A 80 6.99 8.86 -26.94
CA GLN A 80 8.23 8.91 -27.74
C GLN A 80 8.56 7.60 -28.47
N ALA A 81 7.97 6.48 -28.08
CA ALA A 81 8.13 5.19 -28.77
C ALA A 81 7.21 5.06 -30.00
N GLN A 82 6.34 6.04 -30.25
CA GLN A 82 5.44 6.06 -31.41
C GLN A 82 5.70 7.20 -32.41
N PRO A 83 6.94 7.40 -32.95
CA PRO A 83 7.16 8.21 -34.15
C PRO A 83 7.38 7.27 -35.33
N GLY A 84 6.32 6.80 -36.00
CA GLY A 84 6.56 5.91 -37.14
C GLY A 84 5.39 5.25 -37.83
N GLN A 85 4.13 5.63 -37.60
CA GLN A 85 3.02 5.13 -38.42
C GLN A 85 2.53 6.22 -39.37
N ARG A 86 3.44 6.64 -40.27
CA ARG A 86 3.06 7.15 -41.61
C ARG A 86 3.10 5.95 -42.54
N THR A 87 1.93 5.37 -42.79
CA THR A 87 1.71 4.49 -43.95
C THR A 87 0.92 5.29 -44.96
N ASP A 88 1.59 5.51 -46.10
CA ASP A 88 1.12 5.65 -47.48
C ASP A 88 0.00 6.66 -47.81
#